data_AF-A0A953L0P2-F1
#
_entry.id   AF-A0A953L0P2-F1
#
_cell.length_a   1.000
_cell.length_b   1.000
_cell.length_c   1.000
_cell.angle_alpha   90.00
_cell.angle_beta   90.00
_cell.angle_gamma   90.00
#
_symmetry.space_group_name_H-M   'P 1'
#
loop_
_entity.id
_entity.type
_entity.pdbx_description
1 polymer ?
#
loop_
_entity_poly.entity_id
_entity_poly.type
_entity_poly.pdbx_seq_one_letter_code
_entity_poly.pdbx_strand_id
1 'polypeptide(L)'
;MKKLIIMLLLVAVGSVLTAWQRHTDHTRHDKISGYINKYIDSLLLWKAEISELAVDGDAGVLEDKFAEGRIIYKHFEWLAEYYFPTSANQINGAPLLEAEASHNLEPVYPRGFQVMEEYIYGELNKASRDQIISEASNIEQAARKIKRQMKDIEWSDSSTLDALKLNIYAMMIKSLSGFDAPSALTGIEEADAVLESVQFVVAQMPGTEVLSATILDARMFIRKKLCRFCIVQQSSIFKGLLQ
;
A
#
# COMPACT_ATOMS: atom_id res chain seq x y z
N MET A 1 -49.02 -33.46 -4.21
CA MET A 1 -48.49 -32.85 -5.45
C MET A 1 -48.18 -31.36 -5.30
N LYS A 2 -49.17 -30.47 -5.04
CA LYS A 2 -48.92 -29.01 -4.89
C LYS A 2 -47.82 -28.63 -3.89
N LYS A 3 -47.81 -29.23 -2.68
CA LYS A 3 -46.77 -28.97 -1.66
C LYS A 3 -45.35 -29.39 -2.11
N LEU A 4 -45.24 -30.47 -2.89
CA LEU A 4 -43.96 -30.96 -3.42
C LEU A 4 -43.40 -30.02 -4.49
N ILE A 5 -44.27 -29.50 -5.36
CA ILE A 5 -43.91 -28.52 -6.40
C ILE A 5 -43.43 -27.21 -5.75
N ILE A 6 -44.12 -26.73 -4.71
CA ILE A 6 -43.71 -25.52 -3.97
C ILE A 6 -42.34 -25.71 -3.32
N MET A 7 -42.08 -26.88 -2.70
CA MET A 7 -40.79 -27.17 -2.09
C MET A 7 -39.66 -27.20 -3.12
N LEU A 8 -39.88 -27.82 -4.28
CA LEU A 8 -38.90 -27.86 -5.37
C LEU A 8 -38.62 -26.46 -5.95
N LEU A 9 -39.66 -25.62 -6.09
CA LEU A 9 -39.51 -24.23 -6.51
C LEU A 9 -38.69 -23.42 -5.51
N LEU A 10 -38.93 -23.58 -4.20
CA LEU A 10 -38.15 -22.88 -3.17
C LEU A 10 -36.67 -23.28 -3.18
N VAL A 11 -36.38 -24.57 -3.36
CA VAL A 11 -35.00 -25.06 -3.49
C VAL A 11 -34.33 -24.51 -4.75
N ALA A 12 -35.03 -24.51 -5.90
CA ALA A 12 -34.51 -23.97 -7.15
C ALA A 12 -34.27 -22.45 -7.08
N VAL A 13 -35.15 -21.70 -6.41
CA VAL A 13 -34.95 -20.26 -6.19
C VAL A 13 -33.75 -20.03 -5.27
N GLY A 14 -33.61 -20.81 -4.19
CA GLY A 14 -32.47 -20.73 -3.29
C GLY A 14 -31.12 -21.04 -3.96
N SER A 15 -31.07 -22.05 -4.84
CA SER A 15 -29.86 -22.39 -5.59
C SER A 15 -29.50 -21.30 -6.63
N VAL A 16 -30.49 -20.69 -7.29
CA VAL A 16 -30.24 -19.56 -8.19
C VAL A 16 -29.72 -18.34 -7.43
N LEU A 17 -30.32 -18.01 -6.28
CA LEU A 17 -29.88 -16.88 -5.45
C LEU A 17 -28.45 -17.05 -4.94
N THR A 18 -28.11 -18.23 -4.44
CA THR A 18 -26.75 -18.52 -3.95
C THR A 18 -25.72 -18.54 -5.08
N ALA A 19 -26.07 -19.07 -6.26
CA ALA A 19 -25.21 -19.03 -7.43
C ALA A 19 -24.98 -17.59 -7.92
N TRP A 20 -26.02 -16.75 -7.90
CA TRP A 20 -25.91 -15.35 -8.28
C TRP A 20 -25.02 -14.56 -7.31
N GLN A 21 -25.21 -14.73 -6.01
CA GLN A 21 -24.37 -14.12 -4.98
C GLN A 21 -22.90 -14.54 -5.11
N ARG A 22 -22.65 -15.85 -5.29
CA ARG A 22 -21.29 -16.37 -5.50
C ARG A 22 -20.64 -15.77 -6.76
N HIS A 23 -21.41 -15.62 -7.85
CA HIS A 23 -20.90 -14.99 -9.06
C HIS A 23 -20.54 -13.52 -8.82
N THR A 24 -21.40 -12.75 -8.16
CA THR A 24 -21.08 -11.36 -7.83
C THR A 24 -19.84 -11.26 -6.94
N ASP A 25 -19.70 -12.12 -5.93
CA ASP A 25 -18.55 -12.12 -5.01
C ASP A 25 -17.23 -12.41 -5.75
N HIS A 26 -17.23 -13.41 -6.65
CA HIS A 26 -16.07 -13.68 -7.49
C HIS A 26 -15.68 -12.46 -8.34
N THR A 27 -16.63 -11.79 -8.99
CA THR A 27 -16.32 -10.60 -9.81
C THR A 27 -15.76 -9.43 -8.99
N ARG A 28 -16.17 -9.28 -7.72
CA ARG A 28 -15.64 -8.25 -6.80
C ARG A 28 -14.20 -8.57 -6.42
N HIS A 29 -13.94 -9.81 -6.01
CA HIS A 29 -12.59 -10.26 -5.66
C HIS A 29 -11.62 -10.17 -6.83
N ASP A 30 -12.06 -10.47 -8.05
CA ASP A 30 -11.24 -10.34 -9.25
C ASP A 30 -10.84 -8.88 -9.52
N LYS A 31 -11.75 -7.92 -9.32
CA LYS A 31 -11.44 -6.49 -9.44
C LYS A 31 -10.43 -6.02 -8.39
N ILE A 32 -10.62 -6.42 -7.13
CA ILE A 32 -9.71 -6.07 -6.03
C ILE A 32 -8.33 -6.69 -6.28
N SER A 33 -8.29 -7.98 -6.62
CA SER A 33 -7.05 -8.68 -6.96
C SER A 33 -6.35 -8.07 -8.17
N GLY A 34 -7.09 -7.68 -9.20
CA GLY A 34 -6.56 -6.99 -10.37
C GLY A 34 -5.93 -5.64 -10.01
N TYR A 35 -6.59 -4.87 -9.14
CA TYR A 35 -6.06 -3.61 -8.61
C TYR A 35 -4.77 -3.81 -7.84
N ILE A 36 -4.73 -4.77 -6.90
CA ILE A 36 -3.51 -5.07 -6.12
C ILE A 36 -2.37 -5.53 -7.04
N ASN A 37 -2.66 -6.45 -7.97
CA ASN A 37 -1.66 -6.96 -8.91
C ASN A 37 -1.04 -5.84 -9.75
N LYS A 38 -1.85 -4.86 -10.19
CA LYS A 38 -1.36 -3.68 -10.91
C LYS A 38 -0.30 -2.93 -10.09
N TYR A 39 -0.55 -2.66 -8.80
CA TYR A 39 0.39 -1.93 -7.96
C TYR A 39 1.61 -2.76 -7.58
N ILE A 40 1.46 -4.07 -7.36
CA ILE A 40 2.61 -4.96 -7.20
C ILE A 40 3.47 -4.91 -8.46
N ASP A 41 2.88 -5.04 -9.66
CA ASP A 41 3.65 -4.99 -10.91
C ASP A 41 4.32 -3.62 -11.13
N SER A 42 3.66 -2.54 -10.73
CA SER A 42 4.26 -1.20 -10.73
C SER A 42 5.45 -1.13 -9.77
N LEU A 43 5.39 -1.78 -8.61
CA LEU A 43 6.49 -1.84 -7.65
C LEU A 43 7.68 -2.65 -8.19
N LEU A 44 7.42 -3.68 -8.99
CA LEU A 44 8.47 -4.45 -9.66
C LEU A 44 9.18 -3.63 -10.75
N LEU A 45 8.43 -2.80 -11.49
CA LEU A 45 9.01 -1.87 -12.45
C LEU A 45 9.81 -0.78 -11.74
N TRP A 46 9.24 -0.18 -10.69
CA TRP A 46 9.92 0.79 -9.84
C TRP A 46 11.26 0.26 -9.34
N LYS A 47 11.32 -0.99 -8.89
CA LYS A 47 12.56 -1.61 -8.43
C LYS A 47 13.63 -1.61 -9.53
N ALA A 48 13.27 -1.92 -10.77
CA ALA A 48 14.22 -1.94 -11.87
C ALA A 48 14.79 -0.54 -12.12
N GLU A 49 13.91 0.46 -12.13
CA GLU A 49 14.25 1.86 -12.40
C GLU A 49 15.11 2.47 -11.27
N ILE A 50 14.76 2.25 -10.00
CA ILE A 50 15.57 2.76 -8.88
C ILE A 50 16.94 2.08 -8.80
N SER A 51 17.03 0.80 -9.20
CA SER A 51 18.32 0.09 -9.23
C SER A 51 19.24 0.63 -10.32
N GLU A 52 18.69 1.02 -11.48
CA GLU A 52 19.45 1.69 -12.54
C GLU A 52 19.91 3.07 -12.09
N LEU A 53 19.01 3.87 -11.52
CA LEU A 53 19.33 5.20 -10.99
C LEU A 53 20.34 5.16 -9.83
N ALA A 54 20.35 4.09 -9.03
CA ALA A 54 21.29 3.95 -7.93
C ALA A 54 22.75 3.85 -8.41
N VAL A 55 23.01 3.47 -9.67
CA VAL A 55 24.38 3.35 -10.21
C VAL A 55 25.10 4.70 -10.21
N ASP A 56 24.46 5.76 -10.70
CA ASP A 56 25.09 7.07 -10.92
C ASP A 56 24.15 8.28 -10.79
N GLY A 57 22.84 8.06 -10.55
CA GLY A 57 21.85 9.12 -10.37
C GLY A 57 22.18 10.02 -9.19
N ASP A 58 21.83 11.30 -9.31
CA ASP A 58 21.97 12.27 -8.23
C ASP A 58 20.94 12.05 -7.11
N ALA A 59 21.13 12.74 -5.98
CA ALA A 59 20.26 12.60 -4.81
C ALA A 59 18.81 12.94 -5.12
N GLY A 60 18.54 14.05 -5.82
CA GLY A 60 17.17 14.48 -6.11
C GLY A 60 16.40 13.45 -6.94
N VAL A 61 17.05 12.86 -7.95
CA VAL A 61 16.43 11.81 -8.77
C VAL A 61 16.14 10.54 -7.95
N LEU A 62 17.01 10.18 -7.02
CA LEU A 62 16.78 9.04 -6.10
C LEU A 62 15.68 9.33 -5.09
N GLU A 63 15.62 10.54 -4.53
CA GLU A 63 14.58 11.00 -3.61
C GLU A 63 13.19 10.98 -4.27
N ASP A 64 13.08 11.51 -5.49
CA ASP A 64 11.83 11.48 -6.27
C ASP A 64 11.40 10.04 -6.54
N LYS A 65 12.35 9.18 -6.95
CA LYS A 65 12.05 7.78 -7.23
C LYS A 65 11.66 7.01 -5.97
N PHE A 66 12.28 7.30 -4.85
CA PHE A 66 11.92 6.74 -3.56
C PHE A 66 10.48 7.09 -3.17
N ALA A 67 10.11 8.36 -3.26
CA ALA A 67 8.75 8.82 -2.99
C ALA A 67 7.72 8.10 -3.87
N GLU A 68 8.01 7.91 -5.15
CA GLU A 68 7.16 7.15 -6.07
C GLU A 68 6.94 5.70 -5.60
N GLY A 69 8.01 5.00 -5.22
CA GLY A 69 7.94 3.63 -4.72
C GLY A 69 7.07 3.51 -3.47
N ARG A 70 7.21 4.46 -2.54
CA ARG A 70 6.39 4.52 -1.32
C ARG A 70 4.91 4.69 -1.66
N ILE A 71 4.57 5.62 -2.54
CA ILE A 71 3.20 5.85 -2.99
C ILE A 71 2.61 4.57 -3.60
N ILE A 72 3.37 3.88 -4.47
CA ILE A 72 2.95 2.60 -5.07
C ILE A 72 2.63 1.54 -4.00
N TYR A 73 3.49 1.40 -2.98
CA TYR A 73 3.27 0.44 -1.91
C TYR A 73 1.99 0.73 -1.11
N LYS A 74 1.70 2.01 -0.83
CA LYS A 74 0.53 2.41 -0.06
C LYS A 74 -0.80 2.00 -0.67
N HIS A 75 -0.87 1.78 -1.98
CA HIS A 75 -2.10 1.28 -2.63
C HIS A 75 -2.45 -0.17 -2.27
N PHE A 76 -1.52 -0.97 -1.76
CA PHE A 76 -1.78 -2.35 -1.31
C PHE A 76 -1.31 -2.65 0.12
N GLU A 77 -0.85 -1.65 0.86
CA GLU A 77 -0.38 -1.78 2.25
C GLU A 77 -1.42 -2.45 3.16
N TRP A 78 -2.71 -2.10 3.02
CA TRP A 78 -3.79 -2.70 3.81
C TRP A 78 -3.84 -4.22 3.74
N LEU A 79 -3.57 -4.79 2.56
CA LEU A 79 -3.47 -6.23 2.36
C LEU A 79 -2.20 -6.77 3.01
N ALA A 80 -1.07 -6.10 2.75
CA ALA A 80 0.23 -6.54 3.22
C ALA A 80 0.26 -6.62 4.75
N GLU A 81 -0.14 -5.55 5.44
CA GLU A 81 -0.11 -5.45 6.90
C GLU A 81 -1.07 -6.45 7.57
N TYR A 82 -2.25 -6.67 6.99
CA TYR A 82 -3.26 -7.55 7.60
C TYR A 82 -2.99 -9.04 7.36
N TYR A 83 -2.69 -9.44 6.12
CA TYR A 83 -2.57 -10.85 5.75
C TYR A 83 -1.12 -11.34 5.65
N PHE A 84 -0.16 -10.43 5.48
CA PHE A 84 1.25 -10.76 5.23
C PHE A 84 2.20 -9.93 6.10
N PRO A 85 2.03 -9.90 7.43
CA PRO A 85 2.78 -8.99 8.31
C PRO A 85 4.31 -9.14 8.17
N THR A 86 4.82 -10.36 7.96
CA THR A 86 6.24 -10.59 7.69
C THR A 86 6.68 -9.91 6.39
N SER A 87 5.88 -9.97 5.33
CA SER A 87 6.19 -9.31 4.06
C SER A 87 6.03 -7.79 4.17
N ALA A 88 5.06 -7.30 4.95
CA ALA A 88 4.90 -5.87 5.22
C ALA A 88 6.12 -5.30 5.96
N ASN A 89 6.59 -5.99 7.00
CA ASN A 89 7.81 -5.65 7.71
C ASN A 89 9.06 -5.70 6.79
N GLN A 90 9.12 -6.63 5.84
CA GLN A 90 10.20 -6.64 4.83
C GLN A 90 10.13 -5.48 3.82
N ILE A 91 8.93 -4.91 3.58
CA ILE A 91 8.76 -3.81 2.63
C ILE A 91 8.95 -2.45 3.31
N ASN A 92 8.48 -2.27 4.54
CA ASN A 92 8.43 -0.97 5.22
C ASN A 92 8.67 -1.10 6.74
N GLY A 93 9.52 -2.04 7.16
CA GLY A 93 9.87 -2.24 8.56
C GLY A 93 10.73 -1.10 9.08
N ALA A 94 10.54 -0.75 10.36
CA ALA A 94 11.34 0.27 11.00
C ALA A 94 12.82 -0.15 11.10
N PRO A 95 13.78 0.80 11.06
CA PRO A 95 15.21 0.55 11.28
C PRO A 95 15.51 0.23 12.76
N LEU A 96 14.72 -0.64 13.38
CA LEU A 96 14.86 -1.11 14.74
C LEU A 96 15.25 -2.58 14.71
N LEU A 97 16.27 -2.93 15.48
CA LEU A 97 16.61 -4.32 15.76
C LEU A 97 15.50 -4.93 16.64
N GLU A 98 14.62 -5.70 16.02
CA GLU A 98 13.63 -6.49 16.74
C GLU A 98 14.25 -7.82 17.15
N ALA A 99 14.23 -8.10 18.47
CA ALA A 99 14.44 -9.46 18.96
C ALA A 99 13.08 -10.18 18.89
N GLU A 100 12.93 -11.16 18.00
CA GLU A 100 11.73 -11.99 18.03
C GLU A 100 11.63 -12.73 19.38
N ALA A 101 10.42 -12.81 19.94
CA ALA A 101 10.14 -13.64 21.12
C ALA A 101 10.15 -15.16 20.83
N SER A 102 10.58 -15.59 19.62
CA SER A 102 10.58 -16.97 19.15
C SER A 102 11.94 -17.68 19.36
N HIS A 103 11.92 -19.01 19.37
CA HIS A 103 12.90 -19.91 19.98
C HIS A 103 14.39 -19.78 19.57
N ASN A 104 14.75 -18.98 18.56
CA ASN A 104 16.12 -18.95 18.02
C ASN A 104 16.91 -17.67 18.29
N LEU A 105 16.36 -16.63 18.94
CA LEU A 105 17.09 -15.39 19.27
C LEU A 105 17.85 -14.74 18.08
N GLU A 106 17.50 -15.07 16.84
CA GLU A 106 18.17 -14.49 15.67
C GLU A 106 17.62 -13.07 15.43
N PRO A 107 18.50 -12.06 15.30
CA PRO A 107 18.05 -10.70 15.00
C PRO A 107 17.39 -10.67 13.61
N VAL A 108 16.17 -10.14 13.55
CA VAL A 108 15.58 -9.75 12.26
C VAL A 108 16.16 -8.39 11.92
N TYR A 109 17.04 -8.35 10.93
CA TYR A 109 17.60 -7.09 10.46
C TYR A 109 16.51 -6.28 9.76
N PRO A 110 16.42 -4.97 10.06
CA PRO A 110 15.44 -4.11 9.41
C PRO A 110 15.74 -4.00 7.92
N ARG A 111 14.68 -3.91 7.11
CA ARG A 111 14.75 -3.89 5.64
C ARG A 111 13.62 -3.04 5.06
N GLY A 112 13.78 -2.68 3.80
CA GLY A 112 12.74 -2.04 3.00
C GLY A 112 12.84 -0.53 2.98
N PHE A 113 11.71 0.14 2.76
CA PHE A 113 11.66 1.57 2.46
C PHE A 113 12.26 2.45 3.57
N GLN A 114 11.97 2.20 4.84
CA GLN A 114 12.52 3.05 5.90
C GLN A 114 14.05 2.94 6.01
N VAL A 115 14.60 1.75 5.79
CA VAL A 115 16.06 1.54 5.75
C VAL A 115 16.68 2.16 4.50
N MET A 116 16.02 2.00 3.34
CA MET A 116 16.46 2.62 2.09
C MET A 116 16.53 4.15 2.20
N GLU A 117 15.61 4.76 2.95
CA GLU A 117 15.58 6.21 3.17
C GLU A 117 16.87 6.74 3.80
N GLU A 118 17.43 6.03 4.79
CA GLU A 118 18.67 6.43 5.46
C GLU A 118 19.85 6.51 4.48
N TYR A 119 19.85 5.64 3.47
CA TYR A 119 20.89 5.64 2.43
C TYR A 119 20.67 6.71 1.36
N ILE A 120 19.42 7.01 1.00
CA ILE A 120 19.09 8.01 -0.02
C ILE A 120 19.31 9.42 0.51
N TYR A 121 18.87 9.71 1.73
CA TYR A 121 18.97 11.04 2.36
C TYR A 121 20.28 11.24 3.15
N GLY A 122 21.17 10.24 3.13
CA GLY A 122 22.51 10.29 3.71
C GLY A 122 23.60 10.69 2.70
N GLU A 123 24.85 10.31 3.00
CA GLU A 123 25.96 10.51 2.07
C GLU A 123 25.91 9.47 0.94
N LEU A 124 25.73 9.95 -0.30
CA LEU A 124 25.76 9.09 -1.49
C LEU A 124 27.19 8.74 -1.88
N ASN A 125 27.56 7.50 -1.60
CA ASN A 125 28.81 6.88 -2.02
C ASN A 125 28.50 5.47 -2.57
N LYS A 126 29.54 4.75 -2.98
CA LYS A 126 29.35 3.41 -3.56
C LYS A 126 28.62 2.46 -2.60
N ALA A 127 28.94 2.50 -1.30
CA ALA A 127 28.35 1.59 -0.33
C ALA A 127 26.86 1.89 -0.10
N SER A 128 26.45 3.15 0.02
CA SER A 128 25.02 3.50 0.15
C SER A 128 24.22 3.16 -1.11
N ARG A 129 24.81 3.35 -2.30
CA ARG A 129 24.21 2.91 -3.57
C ARG A 129 24.00 1.39 -3.64
N ASP A 130 25.00 0.61 -3.22
CA ASP A 130 24.88 -0.85 -3.13
C ASP A 130 23.75 -1.26 -2.16
N GLN A 131 23.58 -0.53 -1.04
CA GLN A 131 22.48 -0.77 -0.10
C GLN A 131 21.11 -0.42 -0.67
N ILE A 132 20.97 0.69 -1.40
CA ILE A 132 19.71 1.05 -2.08
C ILE A 132 19.25 -0.08 -3.01
N ILE A 133 20.17 -0.64 -3.81
CA ILE A 133 19.89 -1.77 -4.71
C ILE A 133 19.48 -3.02 -3.93
N SER A 134 20.16 -3.28 -2.81
CA SER A 134 19.87 -4.40 -1.90
C SER A 134 18.45 -4.30 -1.33
N GLU A 135 18.10 -3.13 -0.79
CA GLU A 135 16.78 -2.89 -0.20
C GLU A 135 15.66 -2.89 -1.25
N ALA A 136 15.91 -2.35 -2.45
CA ALA A 136 14.96 -2.45 -3.55
C ALA A 136 14.67 -3.91 -3.92
N SER A 137 15.71 -4.75 -3.90
CA SER A 137 15.59 -6.20 -4.12
C SER A 137 14.85 -6.92 -2.99
N ASN A 138 15.01 -6.49 -1.73
CA ASN A 138 14.23 -7.02 -0.59
C ASN A 138 12.73 -6.72 -0.76
N ILE A 139 12.40 -5.46 -1.10
CA ILE A 139 11.02 -5.01 -1.35
C ILE A 139 10.38 -5.82 -2.48
N GLU A 140 11.09 -5.98 -3.60
CA GLU A 140 10.61 -6.81 -4.73
C GLU A 140 10.30 -8.25 -4.29
N GLN A 141 11.20 -8.89 -3.53
CA GLN A 141 11.01 -10.27 -3.10
C GLN A 141 9.77 -10.44 -2.23
N ALA A 142 9.55 -9.52 -1.28
CA ALA A 142 8.38 -9.49 -0.43
C ALA A 142 7.09 -9.23 -1.24
N ALA A 143 7.10 -8.29 -2.18
CA ALA A 143 5.96 -8.00 -3.05
C ALA A 143 5.61 -9.20 -3.96
N ARG A 144 6.62 -9.88 -4.52
CA ARG A 144 6.41 -11.12 -5.29
C ARG A 144 5.83 -12.24 -4.41
N LYS A 145 6.25 -12.33 -3.14
CA LYS A 145 5.72 -13.31 -2.19
C LYS A 145 4.23 -13.04 -1.93
N ILE A 146 3.85 -11.80 -1.64
CA ILE A 146 2.45 -11.37 -1.51
C ILE A 146 1.67 -11.79 -2.77
N LYS A 147 2.16 -11.43 -3.97
CA LYS A 147 1.48 -11.77 -5.24
C LYS A 147 1.23 -13.26 -5.42
N ARG A 148 2.20 -14.11 -5.05
CA ARG A 148 2.05 -15.57 -5.15
C ARG A 148 1.02 -16.11 -4.16
N GLN A 149 1.11 -15.68 -2.90
CA GLN A 149 0.27 -16.19 -1.81
C GLN A 149 -1.14 -15.61 -1.79
N MET A 150 -1.36 -14.46 -2.43
CA MET A 150 -2.67 -13.80 -2.50
C MET A 150 -3.77 -14.68 -3.11
N LYS A 151 -3.39 -15.62 -3.98
CA LYS A 151 -4.31 -16.58 -4.62
C LYS A 151 -4.91 -17.58 -3.63
N ASP A 152 -4.24 -17.80 -2.51
CA ASP A 152 -4.60 -18.78 -1.50
C ASP A 152 -5.38 -18.15 -0.33
N ILE A 153 -5.60 -16.82 -0.36
CA ILE A 153 -6.38 -16.11 0.65
C ILE A 153 -7.87 -16.26 0.35
N GLU A 154 -8.63 -16.67 1.36
CA GLU A 154 -10.09 -16.49 1.38
C GLU A 154 -10.42 -15.09 1.94
N TRP A 155 -10.98 -14.25 1.08
CA TRP A 155 -11.39 -12.90 1.43
C TRP A 155 -12.88 -12.90 1.79
N SER A 156 -13.23 -12.24 2.88
CA SER A 156 -14.62 -11.93 3.22
C SER A 156 -14.77 -10.42 3.27
N ASP A 157 -16.00 -9.92 3.08
CA ASP A 157 -16.26 -8.48 3.21
C ASP A 157 -15.88 -7.98 4.61
N SER A 158 -16.11 -8.78 5.67
CA SER A 158 -15.69 -8.45 7.05
C SER A 158 -14.18 -8.34 7.21
N SER A 159 -13.41 -9.35 6.80
CA SER A 159 -11.96 -9.33 6.96
C SER A 159 -11.30 -8.25 6.10
N THR A 160 -11.89 -7.96 4.94
CA THR A 160 -11.46 -6.84 4.09
C THR A 160 -11.72 -5.50 4.79
N LEU A 161 -12.89 -5.28 5.39
CA LEU A 161 -13.18 -4.06 6.15
C LEU A 161 -12.27 -3.90 7.37
N ASP A 162 -11.95 -4.99 8.08
CA ASP A 162 -11.01 -4.96 9.20
C ASP A 162 -9.59 -4.56 8.74
N ALA A 163 -9.13 -5.10 7.61
CA ALA A 163 -7.84 -4.74 7.01
C ALA A 163 -7.78 -3.26 6.59
N LEU A 164 -8.83 -2.76 5.94
CA LEU A 164 -8.92 -1.35 5.55
C LEU A 164 -8.95 -0.42 6.77
N LYS A 165 -9.72 -0.80 7.80
CA LYS A 165 -9.82 -0.03 9.05
C LYS A 165 -8.48 0.03 9.78
N LEU A 166 -7.77 -1.11 9.86
CA LEU A 166 -6.42 -1.16 10.41
C LEU A 166 -5.48 -0.24 9.63
N ASN A 167 -5.56 -0.24 8.30
CA ASN A 167 -4.69 0.60 7.48
C ASN A 167 -4.98 2.11 7.63
N ILE A 168 -6.25 2.50 7.83
CA ILE A 168 -6.60 3.90 8.14
C ILE A 168 -5.97 4.31 9.49
N TYR A 169 -5.98 3.43 10.49
CA TYR A 169 -5.27 3.71 11.75
C TYR A 169 -3.77 3.85 11.51
N ALA A 170 -3.16 2.90 10.80
CA ALA A 170 -1.74 2.94 10.46
C ALA A 170 -1.36 4.22 9.70
N MET A 171 -2.14 4.65 8.72
CA MET A 171 -1.95 5.91 8.00
C MET A 171 -1.89 7.12 8.96
N MET A 172 -2.77 7.19 9.96
CA MET A 172 -2.78 8.29 10.92
C MET A 172 -1.56 8.28 11.85
N ILE A 173 -1.11 7.10 12.28
CA ILE A 173 -0.03 6.97 13.27
C ILE A 173 1.37 6.89 12.66
N LYS A 174 1.50 6.36 11.43
CA LYS A 174 2.77 6.11 10.74
C LYS A 174 3.01 7.12 9.62
N SER A 175 2.14 7.17 8.62
CA SER A 175 2.33 8.07 7.46
C SER A 175 2.18 9.54 7.82
N LEU A 176 1.06 9.95 8.43
CA LEU A 176 0.79 11.36 8.73
C LEU A 176 1.69 11.96 9.83
N SER A 177 2.24 11.13 10.71
CA SER A 177 3.20 11.55 11.72
C SER A 177 4.62 11.71 11.17
N GLY A 178 4.88 11.20 9.96
CA GLY A 178 6.21 11.12 9.37
C GLY A 178 7.06 9.95 9.89
N PHE A 179 6.52 9.08 10.76
CA PHE A 179 7.25 7.90 11.24
C PHE A 179 7.70 6.99 10.09
N ASP A 180 6.86 6.87 9.08
CA ASP A 180 7.10 6.01 7.93
C ASP A 180 8.12 6.58 6.94
N ALA A 181 8.32 7.89 6.94
CA ALA A 181 9.16 8.63 6.00
C ALA A 181 9.69 9.94 6.62
N PRO A 182 10.55 9.88 7.66
CA PRO A 182 10.93 11.05 8.43
C PRO A 182 11.77 12.08 7.66
N SER A 183 12.46 11.66 6.60
CA SER A 183 13.31 12.53 5.77
C SER A 183 12.58 12.96 4.49
N ALA A 184 11.87 12.03 3.84
CA ALA A 184 11.15 12.30 2.60
C ALA A 184 9.87 13.12 2.79
N LEU A 185 9.26 13.05 3.98
CA LEU A 185 8.06 13.83 4.35
C LEU A 185 6.85 13.61 3.42
N THR A 186 6.74 12.43 2.80
CA THR A 186 5.71 12.03 1.83
C THR A 186 4.35 11.66 2.46
N GLY A 187 4.16 11.94 3.75
CA GLY A 187 3.03 11.43 4.53
C GLY A 187 1.65 11.83 3.99
N ILE A 188 1.54 13.00 3.34
CA ILE A 188 0.27 13.51 2.80
C ILE A 188 -0.09 12.80 1.48
N GLU A 189 0.90 12.60 0.60
CA GLU A 189 0.78 11.87 -0.67
C GLU A 189 0.48 10.39 -0.41
N GLU A 190 1.17 9.80 0.57
CA GLU A 190 0.90 8.44 1.04
C GLU A 190 -0.52 8.29 1.58
N ALA A 191 -1.00 9.26 2.38
CA ALA A 191 -2.37 9.23 2.88
C ALA A 191 -3.40 9.29 1.76
N ASP A 192 -3.16 10.07 0.69
CA ASP A 192 -4.05 10.06 -0.47
C ASP A 192 -4.06 8.69 -1.18
N ALA A 193 -2.91 8.03 -1.31
CA ALA A 193 -2.80 6.69 -1.89
C ALA A 193 -3.50 5.62 -1.04
N VAL A 194 -3.37 5.69 0.29
CA VAL A 194 -4.12 4.83 1.22
C VAL A 194 -5.61 5.04 1.02
N LEU A 195 -6.09 6.28 1.09
CA LEU A 195 -7.52 6.57 0.92
C LEU A 195 -8.04 6.20 -0.47
N GLU A 196 -7.21 6.29 -1.53
CA GLU A 196 -7.54 5.79 -2.85
C GLU A 196 -7.83 4.28 -2.84
N SER A 197 -6.94 3.51 -2.23
CA SER A 197 -7.11 2.06 -2.13
C SER A 197 -8.36 1.70 -1.33
N VAL A 198 -8.59 2.38 -0.21
CA VAL A 198 -9.79 2.18 0.63
C VAL A 198 -11.04 2.49 -0.20
N GLN A 199 -11.10 3.65 -0.86
CA GLN A 199 -12.23 4.05 -1.69
C GLN A 199 -12.53 3.01 -2.78
N PHE A 200 -11.49 2.56 -3.48
CA PHE A 200 -11.62 1.59 -4.56
C PHE A 200 -12.22 0.27 -4.07
N VAL A 201 -11.71 -0.24 -2.94
CA VAL A 201 -12.15 -1.51 -2.36
C VAL A 201 -13.57 -1.41 -1.83
N VAL A 202 -13.90 -0.39 -1.03
CA VAL A 202 -15.26 -0.25 -0.48
C VAL A 202 -16.29 -0.05 -1.59
N ALA A 203 -15.95 0.64 -2.68
CA ALA A 203 -16.86 0.83 -3.82
C ALA A 203 -17.24 -0.47 -4.53
N GLN A 204 -16.53 -1.58 -4.30
CA GLN A 204 -16.94 -2.88 -4.81
C GLN A 204 -17.98 -3.55 -3.93
N MET A 205 -18.14 -3.14 -2.67
CA MET A 205 -19.05 -3.76 -1.71
C MET A 205 -20.47 -3.17 -1.81
N PRO A 206 -21.53 -3.97 -1.58
CA PRO A 206 -22.90 -3.44 -1.58
C PRO A 206 -23.16 -2.56 -0.34
N GLY A 207 -23.91 -1.46 -0.51
CA GLY A 207 -24.36 -0.62 0.60
C GLY A 207 -23.31 0.32 1.20
N THR A 208 -22.18 0.52 0.51
CA THR A 208 -21.05 1.36 0.95
C THR A 208 -20.99 2.69 0.21
N GLU A 209 -22.03 3.10 -0.51
CA GLU A 209 -22.02 4.29 -1.38
C GLU A 209 -21.71 5.56 -0.59
N VAL A 210 -22.33 5.71 0.59
CA VAL A 210 -22.09 6.84 1.49
C VAL A 210 -20.66 6.83 2.04
N LEU A 211 -20.13 5.65 2.38
CA LEU A 211 -18.76 5.50 2.87
C LEU A 211 -17.76 5.85 1.76
N SER A 212 -17.96 5.35 0.55
CA SER A 212 -17.11 5.66 -0.61
C SER A 212 -17.09 7.16 -0.93
N ALA A 213 -18.26 7.82 -0.89
CA ALA A 213 -18.36 9.27 -1.05
C ALA A 213 -17.63 10.04 0.05
N THR A 214 -17.76 9.60 1.32
CA THR A 214 -17.07 10.22 2.46
C THR A 214 -15.55 10.12 2.32
N ILE A 215 -15.05 8.96 1.86
CA ILE A 215 -13.61 8.78 1.62
C ILE A 215 -13.14 9.68 0.46
N LEU A 216 -13.94 9.81 -0.60
CA LEU A 216 -13.62 10.70 -1.72
C LEU A 216 -13.52 12.17 -1.25
N ASP A 217 -14.43 12.63 -0.41
CA ASP A 217 -14.37 13.97 0.18
C ASP A 217 -13.11 14.18 1.02
N ALA A 218 -12.71 13.18 1.81
CA ALA A 218 -11.47 13.21 2.58
C ALA A 218 -10.23 13.32 1.68
N ARG A 219 -10.19 12.57 0.57
CA ARG A 219 -9.13 12.69 -0.44
C ARG A 219 -9.07 14.08 -1.06
N MET A 220 -10.22 14.64 -1.43
CA MET A 220 -10.30 16.00 -1.97
C MET A 220 -9.80 17.04 -0.97
N PHE A 221 -10.10 16.87 0.32
CA PHE A 221 -9.59 17.74 1.38
C PHE A 221 -8.05 17.71 1.47
N ILE A 222 -7.46 16.50 1.47
CA ILE A 222 -6.01 16.31 1.53
C ILE A 222 -5.33 16.88 0.27
N ARG A 223 -5.85 16.58 -0.92
CA ARG A 223 -5.31 17.11 -2.19
C ARG A 223 -5.39 18.62 -2.31
N LYS A 224 -6.45 19.24 -1.80
CA LYS A 224 -6.57 20.71 -1.77
C LYS A 224 -5.47 21.34 -0.91
N LYS A 225 -5.01 20.65 0.14
CA LYS A 225 -3.87 21.09 0.95
C LYS A 225 -2.55 20.91 0.20
N LEU A 226 -2.35 19.80 -0.53
CA LEU A 226 -1.19 19.60 -1.40
C LEU A 226 -1.02 20.75 -2.41
N CYS A 227 -2.09 21.12 -3.12
CA CYS A 227 -2.07 22.25 -4.06
C CYS A 227 -1.69 23.58 -3.38
N ARG A 228 -2.07 23.78 -2.11
CA ARG A 228 -1.77 25.02 -1.38
C ARG A 228 -0.34 25.04 -0.83
N PHE A 229 0.22 23.89 -0.46
CA PHE A 229 1.61 23.76 0.00
C PHE A 229 2.62 23.90 -1.15
N CYS A 230 2.36 23.33 -2.34
CA CYS A 230 3.23 23.51 -3.51
C CYS A 230 3.39 24.98 -3.90
N ILE A 231 2.31 25.77 -3.83
CA ILE A 231 2.35 27.21 -4.10
C ILE A 231 3.21 27.95 -3.08
N VAL A 232 3.16 27.55 -1.80
CA VAL A 232 3.94 28.19 -0.74
C VAL A 232 5.42 27.83 -0.86
N GLN A 233 5.78 26.56 -1.09
CA GLN A 233 7.18 26.13 -1.25
C GLN A 233 7.88 26.77 -2.46
N GLN A 234 7.20 26.87 -3.61
CA GLN A 234 7.74 27.61 -4.77
C GLN A 234 7.95 29.09 -4.47
N SER A 235 7.11 29.71 -3.63
CA SER A 235 7.25 31.14 -3.27
C SER A 235 8.42 31.41 -2.30
N SER A 236 8.77 30.45 -1.45
CA SER A 236 9.93 30.54 -0.55
C SER A 236 11.26 30.34 -1.28
N ILE A 237 11.30 29.48 -2.31
CA ILE A 237 12.48 29.34 -3.18
C ILE A 237 12.74 30.65 -3.95
N PHE A 238 11.69 31.32 -4.43
CA PHE A 238 11.81 32.62 -5.11
C PHE A 238 12.22 33.78 -4.18
N LYS A 239 11.92 33.70 -2.87
CA LYS A 239 12.33 34.73 -1.90
C LYS A 239 13.77 34.57 -1.42
N GLY A 240 14.34 33.37 -1.47
CA GLY A 240 15.75 33.11 -1.14
C GLY A 240 16.75 33.47 -2.24
N LEU A 241 16.28 33.71 -3.48
CA LEU A 241 17.10 34.10 -4.65
C LEU A 241 17.19 35.62 -4.87
N LEU A 242 16.57 36.42 -3.99
CA LEU A 242 16.54 37.89 -4.04
C LEU A 242 17.10 38.56 -2.78
N GLN A 243 17.87 37.83 -1.96
CA GLN A 243 18.71 38.36 -0.88
C GLN A 243 20.16 37.97 -1.13
#